data_AF-F3FDF9-F1
#
_entry.id   AF-F3FDF9-F1
#
_cell.length_a   1.000
_cell.length_b   1.000
_cell.length_c   1.000
_cell.angle_alpha   90.00
_cell.angle_beta   90.00
_cell.angle_gamma   90.00
#
_symmetry.space_group_name_H-M   'P 1'
#
loop_
_entity.id
_entity.type
_entity.pdbx_description
1 polymer ?
#
loop_
_entity_poly.entity_id
_entity_poly.type
_entity_poly.pdbx_seq_one_letter_code
_entity_poly.pdbx_strand_id
1 'polypeptide(L)'
;MDEYQQTIRALSDRIVVAQTPIRILDAVKWDENVRKEFLAAKGKALPAVDRAYYENRPLGFDSSALKQEFQNIERDVTRQLGQFNPVGQIMRRMCREYRMVVRMLEARGTSDFGLISQELYGAASDAFHAGDPTLADLGL
;
A
#
# COMPACT_ATOMS: atom_id res chain seq x y z
N MET A 1 23.61 -23.33 0.36
CA MET A 1 22.51 -22.87 -0.51
C MET A 1 22.99 -22.95 -1.93
N ASP A 2 22.15 -23.50 -2.81
CA ASP A 2 22.37 -23.47 -4.26
C ASP A 2 22.35 -22.02 -4.79
N GLU A 3 23.02 -21.74 -5.90
CA GLU A 3 23.15 -20.41 -6.53
C GLU A 3 21.78 -19.77 -6.82
N TYR A 4 20.82 -20.60 -7.23
CA TYR A 4 19.43 -20.19 -7.42
C TYR A 4 18.77 -19.68 -6.12
N GLN A 5 18.96 -20.38 -5.01
CA GLN A 5 18.41 -19.98 -3.70
C GLN A 5 19.05 -18.68 -3.19
N GLN A 6 20.36 -18.50 -3.44
CA GLN A 6 21.06 -17.27 -3.10
C GLN A 6 20.52 -16.07 -3.90
N THR A 7 20.23 -16.28 -5.18
CA THR A 7 19.63 -15.26 -6.06
C THR A 7 18.25 -14.85 -5.57
N ILE A 8 17.39 -15.82 -5.25
CA ILE A 8 16.06 -15.56 -4.66
C ILE A 8 16.20 -14.75 -3.36
N ARG A 9 17.10 -15.16 -2.47
CA ARG A 9 17.30 -14.49 -1.20
C ARG A 9 17.74 -13.04 -1.38
N ALA A 10 18.72 -12.80 -2.24
CA ALA A 10 19.23 -11.45 -2.52
C ALA A 10 18.13 -10.52 -3.08
N LEU A 11 17.29 -11.02 -4.00
CA LEU A 11 16.15 -10.26 -4.53
C LEU A 11 15.08 -10.00 -3.47
N SER A 12 14.76 -11.00 -2.64
CA SER A 12 13.82 -10.86 -1.53
C SER A 12 14.31 -9.82 -0.50
N ASP A 13 15.58 -9.87 -0.12
CA ASP A 13 16.18 -8.94 0.84
C ASP A 13 16.07 -7.50 0.33
N ARG A 14 16.26 -7.26 -0.97
CA ARG A 14 16.05 -5.93 -1.58
C ARG A 14 14.60 -5.46 -1.48
N ILE A 15 13.62 -6.33 -1.71
CA ILE A 15 12.20 -5.99 -1.54
C ILE A 15 11.92 -5.61 -0.07
N VAL A 16 12.45 -6.37 0.88
CA VAL A 16 12.29 -6.11 2.32
C VAL A 16 12.91 -4.76 2.72
N VAL A 17 14.10 -4.46 2.21
CA VAL A 17 14.75 -3.16 2.44
C VAL A 17 13.91 -2.03 1.84
N ALA A 18 13.47 -2.16 0.58
CA ALA A 18 12.67 -1.15 -0.08
C ALA A 18 11.31 -0.92 0.59
N GLN A 19 10.65 -1.95 1.12
CA GLN A 19 9.35 -1.77 1.77
C GLN A 19 9.43 -1.24 3.22
N THR A 20 10.59 -1.34 3.87
CA THR A 20 10.80 -0.91 5.26
C THR A 20 10.34 0.54 5.58
N PRO A 21 10.62 1.56 4.75
CA PRO A 21 10.13 2.92 5.00
C PRO A 21 8.61 3.08 4.81
N ILE A 22 7.92 2.14 4.17
CA ILE A 22 6.48 2.23 3.90
C ILE A 22 5.70 1.88 5.17
N ARG A 23 5.45 2.90 5.99
CA ARG A 23 4.60 2.79 7.19
C ARG A 23 3.21 3.34 6.90
N ILE A 24 2.32 2.50 6.37
CA ILE A 24 0.98 2.92 5.90
C ILE A 24 0.19 3.61 7.01
N LEU A 25 0.12 3.00 8.21
CA LEU A 25 -0.60 3.55 9.35
C LEU A 25 -0.04 4.91 9.80
N ASP A 26 1.28 5.06 9.80
CA ASP A 26 1.92 6.34 10.11
C ASP A 26 1.68 7.40 9.04
N ALA A 27 1.53 7.00 7.79
CA ALA A 27 1.22 7.91 6.69
C ALA A 27 -0.24 8.36 6.70
N VAL A 28 -1.18 7.56 7.20
CA VAL A 28 -2.61 7.92 7.20
C VAL A 28 -3.11 8.49 8.53
N LYS A 29 -2.37 8.31 9.63
CA LYS A 29 -2.82 8.74 10.97
C LYS A 29 -3.16 10.22 11.04
N TRP A 30 -4.24 10.50 11.75
CA TRP A 30 -4.67 11.85 12.07
C TRP A 30 -3.88 12.40 13.25
N ASP A 31 -3.82 13.73 13.35
CA ASP A 31 -3.34 14.36 14.56
C ASP A 31 -4.37 14.32 15.69
N GLU A 32 -3.92 14.80 16.84
CA GLU A 32 -4.71 14.80 18.05
C GLU A 32 -5.92 15.75 17.96
N ASN A 33 -5.85 16.82 17.17
CA ASN A 33 -6.95 17.78 17.04
C ASN A 33 -8.08 17.18 16.21
N VAL A 34 -7.76 16.59 15.06
CA VAL A 34 -8.72 15.87 14.23
C VAL A 34 -9.42 14.78 15.03
N ARG A 35 -8.66 14.00 15.82
CA ARG A 35 -9.23 12.99 16.73
C ARG A 35 -10.20 13.60 17.73
N LYS A 36 -9.80 14.67 18.42
CA LYS A 36 -10.64 15.35 19.43
C LYS A 36 -11.94 15.86 18.82
N GLU A 37 -11.86 16.51 17.66
CA GLU A 37 -13.03 17.06 16.96
C GLU A 37 -13.98 15.95 16.50
N PHE A 38 -13.45 14.89 15.90
CA PHE A 38 -14.24 13.75 15.46
C PHE A 38 -14.99 13.08 16.63
N LEU A 39 -14.32 12.90 17.77
CA LEU A 39 -14.92 12.33 18.98
C LEU A 39 -15.92 13.29 19.64
N ALA A 40 -15.63 14.59 19.67
CA ALA A 40 -16.58 15.60 20.16
C ALA A 40 -17.87 15.62 19.32
N ALA A 41 -17.76 15.40 18.01
CA ALA A 41 -18.89 15.23 17.11
C ALA A 41 -19.55 13.84 17.19
N LYS A 42 -19.10 12.96 18.09
CA LYS A 42 -19.59 11.57 18.25
C LYS A 42 -19.57 10.77 16.95
N GLY A 43 -18.59 11.03 16.07
CA GLY A 43 -18.47 10.38 14.76
C GLY A 43 -19.57 10.72 13.76
N LYS A 44 -20.38 11.77 14.02
CA LYS A 44 -21.49 12.18 13.13
C LYS A 44 -21.09 13.21 12.08
N ALA A 45 -19.90 13.79 12.20
CA ALA A 45 -19.32 14.70 11.24
C ALA A 45 -18.01 14.12 10.71
N LEU A 46 -17.78 14.25 9.41
CA LEU A 46 -16.50 13.88 8.81
C LEU A 46 -15.40 14.83 9.29
N PRO A 47 -14.19 14.32 9.58
CA PRO A 47 -13.07 15.18 9.94
C PRO A 47 -12.65 16.06 8.74
N ALA A 48 -12.15 17.27 9.01
CA ALA A 48 -11.62 18.18 8.01
C ALA A 48 -10.23 17.73 7.50
N VAL A 49 -10.18 16.52 6.95
CA VAL A 49 -8.96 15.88 6.42
C VAL A 49 -9.10 15.79 4.90
N ASP A 50 -8.52 16.77 4.22
CA ASP A 50 -8.52 16.89 2.77
C ASP A 50 -7.09 16.80 2.20
N ARG A 51 -6.94 17.16 0.93
CA ARG A 51 -5.63 17.21 0.28
C ARG A 51 -4.67 18.17 0.97
N ALA A 52 -5.13 19.37 1.33
CA ALA A 52 -4.31 20.40 1.94
C ALA A 52 -3.79 19.96 3.33
N TYR A 53 -4.59 19.20 4.08
CA TYR A 53 -4.14 18.57 5.33
C TYR A 53 -2.91 17.68 5.12
N TYR A 54 -2.89 16.85 4.08
CA TYR A 54 -1.78 15.93 3.81
C TYR A 54 -0.58 16.58 3.10
N GLU A 55 -0.76 17.69 2.38
CA GLU A 55 0.36 18.46 1.80
C GLU A 55 1.28 19.04 2.88
N ASN A 56 0.71 19.41 4.03
CA ASN A 56 1.46 19.83 5.22
C ASN A 56 2.07 18.66 6.01
N ARG A 57 1.87 17.41 5.56
CA ARG A 57 2.31 16.17 6.22
C ARG A 57 2.96 15.22 5.20
N PRO A 58 4.17 15.58 4.73
CA PRO A 58 4.86 14.82 3.69
C PRO A 58 5.11 13.37 4.14
N LEU A 59 5.30 12.49 3.15
CA LEU A 59 5.68 11.10 3.42
C LEU A 59 7.07 11.06 4.06
N GLY A 60 7.29 10.08 4.95
CA GLY A 60 8.60 9.86 5.59
C GLY A 60 9.67 9.29 4.66
N PHE A 61 9.42 9.27 3.35
CA PHE A 61 10.29 8.72 2.32
C PHE A 61 10.07 9.44 0.98
N ASP A 62 11.07 9.37 0.10
CA ASP A 62 10.95 9.83 -1.28
C ASP A 62 10.13 8.82 -2.10
N SER A 63 8.91 9.19 -2.46
CA SER A 63 7.99 8.34 -3.19
C SER A 63 8.46 8.04 -4.62
N SER A 64 9.12 9.00 -5.27
CA SER A 64 9.63 8.86 -6.64
C SER A 64 10.79 7.86 -6.67
N ALA A 65 11.77 8.06 -5.80
CA ALA A 65 12.91 7.16 -5.66
C ALA A 65 12.45 5.74 -5.30
N LEU A 66 11.48 5.60 -4.39
CA LEU A 66 11.02 4.31 -3.95
C LEU A 66 10.25 3.54 -5.04
N LYS A 67 9.39 4.23 -5.79
CA LYS A 67 8.74 3.64 -6.98
C LYS A 67 9.75 3.16 -8.01
N GLN A 68 10.82 3.94 -8.23
CA GLN A 68 11.90 3.57 -9.14
C GLN A 68 12.67 2.34 -8.65
N GLU A 69 12.95 2.23 -7.35
CA GLU A 69 13.63 1.06 -6.80
C GLU A 69 12.81 -0.22 -6.98
N PHE A 70 11.51 -0.20 -6.68
CA PHE A 70 10.65 -1.35 -6.95
C PHE A 70 10.59 -1.73 -8.44
N GLN A 71 10.61 -0.75 -9.34
CA GLN A 71 10.68 -1.02 -10.79
C GLN A 71 12.02 -1.67 -11.17
N ASN A 72 13.12 -1.24 -10.57
CA ASN A 72 14.44 -1.83 -10.80
C ASN A 72 14.52 -3.26 -10.29
N ILE A 73 13.99 -3.52 -9.09
CA ILE A 73 13.89 -4.87 -8.53
C ILE A 73 13.03 -5.77 -9.43
N GLU A 74 11.87 -5.30 -9.91
CA GLU A 74 10.99 -6.06 -10.83
C GLU A 74 11.72 -6.48 -12.12
N ARG A 75 12.53 -5.57 -12.69
CA ARG A 75 13.36 -5.84 -13.86
C ARG A 75 14.44 -6.88 -13.56
N ASP A 76 15.12 -6.75 -12.42
CA ASP A 76 16.15 -7.69 -12.00
C ASP A 76 15.60 -9.08 -11.73
N VAL A 77 14.43 -9.19 -11.10
CA VAL A 77 13.73 -10.47 -10.91
C VAL A 77 13.49 -11.14 -12.28
N THR A 78 13.01 -10.40 -13.27
CA THR A 78 12.78 -10.94 -14.62
C THR A 78 14.10 -11.37 -15.27
N ARG A 79 15.15 -10.56 -15.14
CA ARG A 79 16.47 -10.81 -15.74
C ARG A 79 17.16 -12.04 -15.14
N GLN A 80 17.09 -12.21 -13.81
CA GLN A 80 17.86 -13.23 -13.10
C GLN A 80 17.11 -14.56 -12.94
N LEU A 81 15.79 -14.52 -12.71
CA LEU A 81 14.99 -15.74 -12.53
C LEU A 81 14.29 -16.20 -13.81
N GLY A 82 14.14 -15.30 -14.79
CA GLY A 82 13.39 -15.54 -16.01
C GLY A 82 11.90 -15.18 -15.89
N GLN A 83 11.28 -14.86 -17.02
CA GLN A 83 9.90 -14.36 -17.09
C GLN A 83 8.85 -15.36 -16.58
N PHE A 84 9.10 -16.66 -16.72
CA PHE A 84 8.13 -17.72 -16.39
C PHE A 84 8.38 -18.36 -15.02
N ASN A 85 9.37 -17.90 -14.26
CA ASN A 85 9.66 -18.44 -12.95
C ASN A 85 8.53 -18.15 -11.95
N PRO A 86 7.94 -19.17 -11.27
CA PRO A 86 6.83 -18.96 -10.35
C PRO A 86 7.16 -18.04 -9.17
N VAL A 87 8.35 -18.18 -8.57
CA VAL A 87 8.80 -17.30 -7.48
C VAL A 87 9.02 -15.87 -8.01
N GLY A 88 9.60 -15.75 -9.20
CA GLY A 88 9.75 -14.47 -9.89
C GLY A 88 8.42 -13.80 -10.22
N GLN A 89 7.35 -14.54 -10.49
CA GLN A 89 6.01 -13.97 -10.67
C GLN A 89 5.48 -13.33 -9.37
N ILE A 90 5.65 -14.02 -8.23
CA ILE A 90 5.25 -13.51 -6.91
C ILE A 90 6.03 -12.23 -6.56
N MET A 91 7.36 -12.26 -6.69
CA MET A 91 8.21 -11.09 -6.38
C MET A 91 7.87 -9.87 -7.23
N ARG A 92 7.58 -10.04 -8.52
CA ARG A 92 7.16 -8.94 -9.40
C ARG A 92 5.78 -8.41 -9.05
N ARG A 93 4.85 -9.30 -8.66
CA ARG A 93 3.55 -8.90 -8.13
C ARG A 93 3.72 -8.03 -6.88
N MET A 94 4.56 -8.44 -5.92
CA MET A 94 4.86 -7.63 -4.72
C MET A 94 5.43 -6.26 -5.09
N CYS A 95 6.37 -6.18 -6.04
CA CYS A 95 6.91 -4.89 -6.51
C CYS A 95 5.83 -3.99 -7.15
N ARG A 96 4.86 -4.56 -7.87
CA ARG A 96 3.70 -3.81 -8.38
C ARG A 96 2.82 -3.31 -7.24
N GLU A 97 2.47 -4.18 -6.29
CA GLU A 97 1.63 -3.84 -5.15
C GLU A 97 2.25 -2.73 -4.30
N TYR A 98 3.55 -2.78 -3.99
CA TYR A 98 4.21 -1.70 -3.25
C TYR A 98 4.24 -0.37 -4.02
N ARG A 99 4.36 -0.38 -5.35
CA ARG A 99 4.21 0.85 -6.14
C ARG A 99 2.79 1.39 -6.09
N MET A 100 1.77 0.53 -6.08
CA MET A 100 0.39 0.95 -5.88
C MET A 100 0.16 1.52 -4.48
N VAL A 101 0.77 0.94 -3.43
CA VAL A 101 0.75 1.49 -2.07
C VAL A 101 1.37 2.89 -2.05
N VAL A 102 2.54 3.08 -2.69
CA VAL A 102 3.16 4.41 -2.75
C VAL A 102 2.26 5.41 -3.49
N ARG A 103 1.64 5.01 -4.60
CA ARG A 103 0.66 5.84 -5.33
C ARG A 103 -0.57 6.18 -4.47
N MET A 104 -1.09 5.22 -3.73
CA MET A 104 -2.19 5.43 -2.78
C MET A 104 -1.80 6.48 -1.73
N LEU A 105 -0.61 6.36 -1.15
CA LEU A 105 -0.12 7.30 -0.15
C LEU A 105 0.18 8.71 -0.72
N GLU A 106 0.56 8.81 -1.99
CA GLU A 106 0.65 10.09 -2.71
C GLU A 106 -0.73 10.72 -2.94
N ALA A 107 -1.80 9.93 -3.00
CA ALA A 107 -3.18 10.36 -3.23
C ALA A 107 -3.95 10.66 -1.93
N ARG A 108 -3.31 10.64 -0.75
CA ARG A 108 -3.96 10.98 0.51
C ARG A 108 -4.70 12.33 0.40
N GLY A 109 -5.94 12.36 0.91
CA GLY A 109 -6.83 13.52 0.84
C GLY A 109 -7.59 13.71 -0.48
N THR A 110 -7.48 12.76 -1.43
CA THR A 110 -8.25 12.75 -2.68
C THR A 110 -9.07 11.46 -2.82
N SER A 111 -10.04 11.44 -3.74
CA SER A 111 -10.84 10.24 -4.06
C SER A 111 -9.98 9.05 -4.49
N ASP A 112 -8.89 9.32 -5.21
CA ASP A 112 -7.95 8.29 -5.70
C ASP A 112 -7.37 7.42 -4.58
N PHE A 113 -7.19 7.95 -3.37
CA PHE A 113 -6.77 7.15 -2.21
C PHE A 113 -7.73 5.98 -1.98
N GLY A 114 -9.04 6.25 -1.96
CA GLY A 114 -10.06 5.24 -1.73
C GLY A 114 -10.12 4.21 -2.85
N LEU A 115 -10.03 4.66 -4.11
CA LEU A 115 -10.05 3.78 -5.28
C LEU A 115 -8.86 2.80 -5.27
N ILE A 116 -7.65 3.30 -5.04
CA ILE A 116 -6.45 2.46 -4.99
C ILE A 116 -6.46 1.56 -3.74
N SER A 117 -6.96 2.06 -2.60
CA SER A 117 -7.12 1.25 -1.38
C SER A 117 -8.06 0.07 -1.59
N GLN A 118 -9.17 0.26 -2.32
CA GLN A 118 -10.10 -0.81 -2.65
C GLN A 118 -9.43 -1.86 -3.55
N GLU A 119 -8.63 -1.43 -4.53
CA GLU A 119 -7.88 -2.36 -5.39
C GLU A 119 -6.84 -3.18 -4.59
N LEU A 120 -6.20 -2.58 -3.58
CA LEU A 120 -5.18 -3.22 -2.75
C LEU A 120 -5.73 -4.13 -1.65
N TYR A 121 -6.82 -3.71 -1.00
CA TYR A 121 -7.30 -4.31 0.25
C TYR A 121 -8.74 -4.82 0.19
N GLY A 122 -9.45 -4.57 -0.91
CA GLY A 122 -10.89 -4.83 -1.04
C GLY A 122 -11.76 -3.68 -0.53
N ALA A 123 -13.05 -3.76 -0.83
CA ALA A 123 -14.09 -2.82 -0.39
C ALA A 123 -14.95 -3.44 0.72
N ALA A 124 -15.57 -2.59 1.55
CA ALA A 124 -16.53 -3.04 2.56
C ALA A 124 -17.79 -3.68 1.95
N SER A 125 -18.07 -3.39 0.68
CA SER A 125 -19.14 -3.97 -0.12
C SER A 125 -18.78 -5.32 -0.75
N ASP A 126 -17.54 -5.80 -0.59
CA ASP A 126 -17.14 -7.08 -1.16
C ASP A 126 -17.75 -8.23 -0.33
N ALA A 127 -18.39 -9.15 -1.03
CA ALA A 127 -18.86 -10.40 -0.46
C ALA A 127 -17.71 -11.43 -0.43
N PHE A 128 -17.63 -12.22 0.64
CA PHE A 128 -16.61 -13.27 0.75
C PHE A 128 -16.78 -14.36 -0.34
N HIS A 129 -18.03 -14.70 -0.66
CA HIS A 129 -18.43 -15.57 -1.76
C HIS A 129 -19.68 -15.01 -2.49
N ALA A 130 -19.97 -15.52 -3.69
CA ALA A 130 -21.15 -15.08 -4.44
C ALA A 130 -22.44 -15.47 -3.69
N GLY A 131 -23.20 -14.46 -3.25
CA GLY A 131 -24.42 -14.63 -2.48
C GLY A 131 -24.25 -14.54 -0.95
N ASP A 132 -23.03 -14.38 -0.47
CA ASP A 132 -22.73 -14.20 0.96
C ASP A 132 -22.88 -12.74 1.40
N PRO A 133 -23.10 -12.50 2.71
CA PRO A 133 -23.07 -11.15 3.27
C PRO A 133 -21.75 -10.44 3.03
N THR A 134 -21.82 -9.14 2.80
CA THR A 134 -20.65 -8.27 2.65
C THR A 134 -20.00 -7.99 4.00
N LEU A 135 -18.77 -7.48 4.01
CA LEU A 135 -18.13 -6.98 5.23
C LEU A 135 -18.98 -5.95 5.98
N ALA A 136 -19.73 -5.12 5.25
CA ALA A 136 -20.65 -4.14 5.83
C ALA A 136 -21.83 -4.79 6.56
N ASP A 137 -22.34 -5.92 6.06
CA ASP A 137 -23.48 -6.63 6.64
C ASP A 137 -23.14 -7.32 7.97
N LEU A 138 -21.87 -7.64 8.21
CA LEU A 138 -21.39 -8.25 9.44
C LEU A 138 -21.21 -7.26 10.60
N GLY A 139 -21.24 -5.95 10.32
CA GLY A 139 -21.05 -4.88 11.29
C GLY A 139 -22.35 -4.31 11.88
N LEU A 140 -23.50 -4.87 11.51
CA LEU A 140 -24.84 -4.47 11.94
C LEU A 140 -25.37 -5.34 13.10
#